data_AF-A0A7J9GVX4-F1
#
_entry.id   AF-A0A7J9GVX4-F1
#
_cell.length_a   1.000
_cell.length_b   1.000
_cell.length_c   1.000
_cell.angle_alpha   90.00
_cell.angle_beta   90.00
_cell.angle_gamma   90.00
#
_symmetry.space_group_name_H-M   'P 1'
#
loop_
_entity.id
_entity.type
_entity.pdbx_description
1 polymer ?
#
loop_
_entity_poly.entity_id
_entity_poly.type
_entity_poly.pdbx_seq_one_letter_code
_entity_poly.pdbx_strand_id
1 'polypeptide(L)'
;MVRVKESESEPASSSSAGKLEEEVGRVMDQARELHESGASLLWKISNEEQSLRQKAISLESSIRRVRSSINSLISKKLLDPEFARKLEEDLQRASSILTDGEAAAFLPAEAQGRFLRMFLGPINVRASRKEVQLKVKEEYNSYRVSITSLLLFSNFYSLIVFWFAYEYIL
;
A
#
# COMPACT_ATOMS: atom_id res chain seq x y z
N MET A 1 -34.17 50.46 48.39
CA MET A 1 -33.94 49.14 49.02
C MET A 1 -34.87 48.18 48.29
N VAL A 2 -34.44 47.24 47.46
CA VAL A 2 -33.39 46.25 47.63
C VAL A 2 -32.70 46.02 46.28
N ARG A 3 -31.37 45.98 46.34
CA ARG A 3 -30.43 45.65 45.27
C ARG A 3 -30.14 44.13 45.41
N VAL A 4 -29.65 43.51 44.32
CA VAL A 4 -28.92 42.21 44.30
C VAL A 4 -29.86 40.98 44.24
N LYS A 5 -29.73 39.99 43.33
CA LYS A 5 -28.56 39.46 42.62
C LYS A 5 -28.94 38.81 41.29
N GLU A 6 -28.22 39.22 40.27
CA GLU A 6 -27.89 38.48 39.08
C GLU A 6 -26.99 37.29 39.47
N SER A 7 -27.32 36.09 39.04
CA SER A 7 -26.38 34.97 38.98
C SER A 7 -26.70 34.15 37.74
N GLU A 8 -26.26 34.72 36.63
CA GLU A 8 -25.84 34.03 35.43
C GLU A 8 -24.85 32.93 35.82
N SER A 9 -25.24 31.66 35.64
CA SER A 9 -24.38 30.50 35.87
C SER A 9 -24.33 29.67 34.61
N GLU A 10 -23.26 29.86 33.83
CA GLU A 10 -22.48 28.89 33.03
C GLU A 10 -21.44 29.72 32.26
N PRO A 11 -20.12 29.39 32.21
CA PRO A 11 -19.69 28.23 31.42
C PRO A 11 -18.30 27.66 31.84
N ALA A 12 -18.25 26.67 32.72
CA ALA A 12 -17.00 25.93 32.97
C ALA A 12 -16.80 24.76 31.98
N SER A 13 -17.87 24.35 31.29
CA SER A 13 -17.93 23.19 30.39
C SER A 13 -17.54 23.50 28.94
N SER A 14 -17.77 24.73 28.45
CA SER A 14 -17.48 25.11 27.05
C SER A 14 -16.00 25.36 26.79
N SER A 15 -15.26 25.87 27.78
CA SER A 15 -13.82 26.15 27.69
C SER A 15 -12.97 24.87 27.60
N SER A 16 -13.37 23.81 28.31
CA SER A 16 -12.69 22.51 28.27
C SER A 16 -13.02 21.74 26.99
N ALA A 17 -14.25 21.84 26.48
CA ALA A 17 -14.66 21.25 25.22
C ALA A 17 -13.91 21.85 24.01
N GLY A 18 -13.80 23.18 23.94
CA GLY A 18 -13.08 23.85 22.85
C GLY A 18 -11.57 23.54 22.82
N LYS A 19 -10.93 23.43 24.00
CA LYS A 19 -9.52 22.98 24.09
C LYS A 19 -9.33 21.54 23.64
N LEU A 20 -10.31 20.67 23.91
CA LEU A 20 -10.27 19.29 23.46
C LEU A 20 -10.48 19.18 21.95
N GLU A 21 -11.35 19.99 21.37
CA GLU A 21 -11.55 20.09 19.92
C GLU A 21 -10.29 20.58 19.20
N GLU A 22 -9.63 21.62 19.72
CA GLU A 22 -8.36 22.11 19.19
C GLU A 22 -7.26 21.05 19.27
N GLU A 23 -7.14 20.34 20.39
CA GLU A 23 -6.15 19.27 20.54
C GLU A 23 -6.44 18.08 19.60
N VAL A 24 -7.71 17.71 19.42
CA VAL A 24 -8.11 16.69 18.43
C VAL A 24 -7.78 17.14 17.01
N GLY A 25 -7.99 18.42 16.69
CA GLY A 25 -7.59 19.02 15.41
C GLY A 25 -6.08 18.91 15.18
N ARG A 26 -5.28 19.30 16.18
CA ARG A 26 -3.81 19.19 16.13
C ARG A 26 -3.33 17.74 15.94
N VAL A 27 -3.92 16.79 16.67
CA VAL A 27 -3.61 15.36 16.54
C VAL A 27 -4.00 14.84 15.16
N MET A 28 -5.13 15.28 14.61
CA MET A 28 -5.56 14.92 13.26
C MET A 28 -4.59 15.45 12.19
N ASP A 29 -4.12 16.68 12.34
CA ASP A 29 -3.15 17.28 11.42
C ASP A 29 -1.80 16.54 11.47
N GLN A 30 -1.32 16.19 12.67
CA GLN A 30 -0.12 15.36 12.84
C GLN A 30 -0.29 13.96 12.23
N ALA A 31 -1.46 13.34 12.38
CA ALA A 31 -1.74 12.06 11.76
C ALA A 31 -1.77 12.15 10.23
N ARG A 32 -2.28 13.26 9.67
CA ARG A 32 -2.29 13.54 8.24
C ARG A 32 -0.88 13.75 7.70
N GLU A 33 -0.07 14.57 8.36
CA GLU A 33 1.33 14.82 7.97
C GLU A 33 2.16 13.53 8.02
N LEU A 34 1.96 12.70 9.06
CA LEU A 34 2.62 11.40 9.17
C LEU A 34 2.20 10.45 8.05
N HIS A 35 0.90 10.42 7.71
CA HIS A 35 0.39 9.62 6.61
C HIS A 35 0.97 10.07 5.26
N GLU A 36 0.98 11.38 4.98
CA GLU A 36 1.54 11.93 3.75
C GLU A 36 3.05 11.68 3.63
N SER A 37 3.79 11.86 4.73
CA SER A 37 5.21 11.52 4.82
C SER A 37 5.43 10.03 4.56
N GLY A 38 4.61 9.15 5.16
CA GLY A 38 4.66 7.71 4.93
C GLY A 38 4.35 7.32 3.48
N ALA A 39 3.36 7.96 2.85
CA ALA A 39 3.02 7.75 1.45
C ALA A 39 4.16 8.18 0.53
N SER A 40 4.81 9.31 0.80
CA SER A 40 5.96 9.80 0.04
C SER A 40 7.16 8.83 0.12
N LEU A 41 7.42 8.27 1.30
CA LEU A 41 8.49 7.28 1.51
C LEU A 41 8.19 6.00 0.74
N LEU A 42 6.96 5.50 0.81
CA LEU A 42 6.55 4.30 0.06
C LEU A 42 6.67 4.51 -1.45
N TRP A 43 6.31 5.69 -1.95
CA TRP A 43 6.46 6.01 -3.37
C TRP A 43 7.93 5.99 -3.79
N LYS A 44 8.82 6.59 -2.99
CA LYS A 44 10.26 6.58 -3.24
C LYS A 44 10.83 5.16 -3.24
N ILE A 45 10.50 4.36 -2.23
CA ILE A 45 10.91 2.94 -2.13
C ILE A 45 10.42 2.18 -3.37
N SER A 46 9.17 2.36 -3.77
CA SER A 46 8.61 1.68 -4.94
C SER A 46 9.33 2.04 -6.24
N ASN A 47 9.69 3.31 -6.42
CA ASN A 47 10.43 3.75 -7.61
C ASN A 47 11.87 3.19 -7.63
N GLU A 48 12.55 3.20 -6.49
CA GLU A 48 13.89 2.60 -6.35
C GLU A 48 13.87 1.08 -6.59
N GLU A 49 12.87 0.39 -6.05
CA GLU A 49 12.63 -1.04 -6.29
C GLU A 49 12.42 -1.34 -7.77
N GLN A 50 11.62 -0.55 -8.48
CA GLN A 50 11.41 -0.70 -9.93
C GLN A 50 12.70 -0.51 -10.72
N SER A 51 13.53 0.47 -10.35
CA SER A 51 14.85 0.69 -10.97
C SER A 51 15.77 -0.51 -10.77
N LEU A 52 15.84 -1.05 -9.55
CA LEU A 52 16.61 -2.27 -9.24
C LEU A 52 16.11 -3.48 -10.03
N ARG A 53 14.80 -3.63 -10.15
CA ARG A 53 14.18 -4.68 -10.97
C ARG A 53 14.55 -4.60 -12.45
N GLN A 54 14.53 -3.41 -13.03
CA GLN A 54 14.97 -3.22 -14.43
C GLN A 54 16.46 -3.55 -14.60
N LYS A 55 17.30 -3.17 -13.62
CA LYS A 55 18.73 -3.53 -13.63
C LYS A 55 18.93 -5.05 -13.56
N ALA A 56 18.19 -5.74 -12.69
CA ALA A 56 18.27 -7.20 -12.56
C ALA A 56 17.87 -7.91 -13.86
N ILE A 57 16.77 -7.49 -14.49
CA ILE A 57 16.31 -8.02 -15.78
C ILE A 57 17.32 -7.75 -16.91
N SER A 58 17.86 -6.53 -16.96
CA SER A 58 18.90 -6.16 -17.93
C SER A 58 20.16 -7.01 -17.77
N LEU A 59 20.57 -7.27 -16.53
CA LEU A 59 21.72 -8.11 -16.22
C LEU A 59 21.47 -9.58 -16.60
N GLU A 60 20.31 -10.14 -16.26
CA GLU A 60 19.90 -11.49 -16.65
C GLU A 60 19.92 -11.67 -18.18
N SER A 61 19.36 -10.69 -18.91
CA SER A 61 19.38 -10.71 -20.38
C SER A 61 20.80 -10.66 -20.94
N SER A 62 21.70 -9.95 -20.28
CA SER A 62 23.11 -9.85 -20.67
C SER A 62 23.86 -11.15 -20.40
N ILE A 63 23.62 -11.78 -19.25
CA ILE A 63 24.14 -13.12 -18.91
C ILE A 63 23.68 -14.12 -19.98
N ARG A 64 22.40 -14.12 -20.33
CA ARG A 64 21.84 -15.01 -21.37
C ARG A 64 22.46 -14.76 -22.75
N ARG A 65 22.67 -13.49 -23.13
CA ARG A 65 23.34 -13.14 -24.39
C ARG A 65 24.79 -13.61 -24.43
N VAL A 66 25.54 -13.41 -23.36
CA VAL A 66 26.93 -13.89 -23.24
C VAL A 66 26.99 -15.41 -23.33
N ARG A 67 26.12 -16.12 -22.59
CA ARG A 67 25.99 -17.58 -22.68
C ARG A 67 25.74 -18.06 -24.12
N SER A 68 24.81 -17.41 -24.82
CA SER A 68 24.51 -17.76 -26.22
C SER A 68 25.69 -17.50 -27.17
N SER A 69 26.48 -16.45 -26.89
CA SER A 69 27.66 -16.10 -27.68
C SER A 69 28.78 -17.12 -27.48
N ILE A 70 29.00 -17.56 -26.23
CA ILE A 70 29.95 -18.62 -25.88
C ILE A 70 29.55 -19.92 -26.60
N ASN A 71 28.29 -20.33 -26.49
CA ASN A 71 27.77 -21.53 -27.15
C ASN A 71 27.93 -21.46 -28.68
N SER A 72 27.74 -20.28 -29.28
CA SER A 72 27.95 -20.08 -30.73
C SER A 72 29.42 -20.19 -31.14
N LEU A 73 30.35 -19.72 -30.31
CA LEU A 73 31.78 -19.80 -30.58
C LEU A 73 32.34 -21.22 -30.36
N ILE A 74 31.80 -21.95 -29.37
CA ILE A 74 32.08 -23.38 -29.17
C ILE A 74 31.61 -24.18 -30.39
N SER A 75 30.38 -23.94 -30.89
CA SER A 75 29.85 -24.69 -32.04
C SER A 75 30.63 -24.43 -33.33
N LYS A 76 31.19 -23.23 -33.48
CA LYS A 76 32.10 -22.86 -34.59
C LYS A 76 33.54 -23.39 -34.40
N LYS A 77 33.85 -24.07 -33.29
CA LYS A 77 35.20 -24.52 -32.90
C LYS A 77 36.26 -23.41 -32.89
N LEU A 78 35.83 -22.16 -32.67
CA LEU A 78 36.72 -20.98 -32.62
C LEU A 78 37.21 -20.69 -31.19
N LEU A 79 36.72 -21.43 -30.20
CA LEU A 79 37.04 -21.27 -28.80
C LEU A 79 37.69 -22.55 -28.25
N ASP A 80 38.74 -22.37 -27.45
CA ASP A 80 39.34 -23.44 -26.68
C ASP A 80 38.33 -23.99 -25.65
N PRO A 81 38.07 -25.30 -25.61
CA PRO A 81 37.08 -25.89 -24.72
C PRO A 81 37.37 -25.68 -23.23
N GLU A 82 38.65 -25.65 -22.81
CA GLU A 82 39.01 -25.38 -21.41
C GLU A 82 38.74 -23.93 -21.03
N PHE A 83 39.08 -22.99 -21.92
CA PHE A 83 38.74 -21.58 -21.72
C PHE A 83 37.22 -21.32 -21.70
N ALA A 84 36.46 -22.00 -22.56
CA ALA A 84 35.00 -21.91 -22.58
C ALA A 84 34.37 -22.46 -21.30
N ARG A 85 34.90 -23.56 -20.75
CA ARG A 85 34.46 -24.16 -19.48
C ARG A 85 34.63 -23.18 -18.32
N LYS A 86 35.78 -22.51 -18.24
CA LYS A 86 36.05 -21.48 -17.21
C LYS A 86 35.10 -20.30 -17.32
N LEU A 87 34.81 -19.83 -18.53
CA LEU A 87 33.91 -18.71 -18.74
C LEU A 87 32.45 -19.06 -18.39
N GLU A 88 32.01 -20.28 -18.65
CA GLU A 88 30.70 -20.76 -18.21
C GLU A 88 30.62 -20.90 -16.68
N GLU A 89 31.69 -21.36 -16.02
CA GLU A 89 31.77 -21.39 -14.54
C GLU A 89 31.64 -19.99 -13.93
N ASP A 90 32.34 -18.99 -14.48
CA ASP A 90 32.25 -17.60 -14.04
C ASP A 90 30.84 -17.02 -14.29
N LEU A 91 30.25 -17.35 -15.44
CA LEU A 91 28.89 -16.93 -15.78
C LEU A 91 27.85 -17.60 -14.88
N GLN A 92 28.07 -18.85 -14.50
CA GLN A 92 27.22 -19.59 -13.58
C GLN A 92 27.35 -19.04 -12.14
N ARG A 93 28.55 -18.62 -11.72
CA ARG A 93 28.75 -17.89 -10.47
C ARG A 93 28.04 -16.53 -10.48
N ALA A 94 28.12 -15.79 -11.58
CA ALA A 94 27.40 -14.53 -11.72
C ALA A 94 25.87 -14.75 -11.68
N SER A 95 25.40 -15.83 -12.30
CA SER A 95 24.00 -16.26 -12.23
C SER A 95 23.59 -16.65 -10.82
N SER A 96 24.41 -17.41 -10.07
CA SER A 96 24.08 -17.84 -8.72
C SER A 96 24.01 -16.67 -7.74
N ILE A 97 24.90 -15.68 -7.87
CA ILE A 97 24.85 -14.44 -7.07
C ILE A 97 23.53 -13.69 -7.31
N LEU A 98 23.05 -13.71 -8.56
CA LEU A 98 21.81 -13.06 -8.95
C LEU A 98 20.56 -13.85 -8.50
N THR A 99 20.58 -15.18 -8.56
CA THR A 99 19.43 -16.05 -8.23
C THR A 99 19.33 -16.48 -6.78
N ASP A 100 20.45 -16.56 -6.06
CA ASP A 100 20.48 -16.96 -4.64
C ASP A 100 20.64 -15.74 -3.71
N GLY A 101 21.03 -14.58 -4.26
CA GLY A 101 21.18 -13.34 -3.51
C GLY A 101 19.87 -12.57 -3.30
N GLU A 102 19.95 -11.46 -2.58
CA GLU A 102 18.81 -10.55 -2.35
C GLU A 102 18.22 -9.98 -3.65
N ALA A 103 19.00 -10.01 -4.73
CA ALA A 103 18.56 -9.61 -6.06
C ALA A 103 17.54 -10.57 -6.70
N ALA A 104 17.45 -11.81 -6.20
CA ALA A 104 16.51 -12.83 -6.67
C ALA A 104 15.05 -12.42 -6.46
N ALA A 105 14.79 -11.64 -5.40
CA ALA A 105 13.45 -11.10 -5.12
C ALA A 105 12.96 -10.14 -6.22
N PHE A 106 13.87 -9.50 -6.95
CA PHE A 106 13.54 -8.56 -8.03
C PHE A 106 13.43 -9.23 -9.39
N LEU A 107 14.00 -10.44 -9.55
CA LEU A 107 13.87 -11.18 -10.78
C LEU A 107 12.45 -11.74 -10.95
N PRO A 108 11.94 -11.82 -12.19
CA PRO A 108 10.77 -12.66 -12.44
C PRO A 108 11.13 -14.09 -12.01
N ALA A 109 10.33 -14.67 -11.12
CA ALA A 109 10.56 -16.03 -10.59
C ALA A 109 10.67 -17.04 -11.75
N GLU A 110 11.89 -17.27 -12.22
CA GLU A 110 12.19 -18.24 -13.25
C GLU A 110 12.02 -19.64 -12.65
N ALA A 111 11.35 -20.49 -13.42
CA ALA A 111 11.21 -21.93 -13.29
C ALA A 111 10.39 -22.56 -12.13
N GLN A 112 10.43 -22.10 -10.88
CA GLN A 112 9.70 -22.80 -9.78
C GLN A 112 8.30 -22.26 -9.45
N GLY A 113 7.82 -21.28 -10.21
CA GLY A 113 6.56 -20.60 -9.92
C GLY A 113 5.32 -21.11 -10.66
N ARG A 114 5.43 -22.05 -11.62
CA ARG A 114 4.26 -22.44 -12.45
C ARG A 114 3.12 -23.03 -11.64
N PHE A 115 3.43 -23.83 -10.61
CA PHE A 115 2.44 -24.42 -9.72
C PHE A 115 1.76 -23.34 -8.87
N LEU A 116 2.55 -22.48 -8.20
CA LEU A 116 2.03 -21.35 -7.43
C LEU A 116 1.21 -20.37 -8.28
N ARG A 117 1.64 -20.11 -9.52
CA ARG A 117 0.97 -19.24 -10.51
C ARG A 117 -0.33 -19.85 -11.05
N MET A 118 -0.52 -21.17 -10.90
CA MET A 118 -1.77 -21.86 -11.22
C MET A 118 -2.79 -21.74 -10.07
N PHE A 119 -2.33 -21.69 -8.81
CA PHE A 119 -3.20 -21.48 -7.64
C PHE A 119 -3.49 -20.01 -7.30
N LEU A 120 -2.57 -19.10 -7.64
CA LEU A 120 -2.65 -17.68 -7.27
C LEU A 120 -2.83 -16.73 -8.49
N GLY A 121 -3.07 -17.27 -9.69
CA GLY A 121 -3.10 -16.51 -10.95
C GLY A 121 -1.70 -16.01 -11.36
N PRO A 122 -1.55 -15.21 -12.45
CA PRO A 122 -0.31 -14.48 -12.71
C PRO A 122 -0.03 -13.57 -11.52
N ILE A 123 0.66 -14.10 -10.52
CA ILE A 123 0.94 -13.42 -9.27
C ILE A 123 1.88 -12.30 -9.63
N ASN A 124 1.28 -11.14 -9.87
CA ASN A 124 1.86 -9.91 -9.41
C ASN A 124 2.09 -10.11 -7.90
N VAL A 125 3.25 -10.67 -7.55
CA VAL A 125 3.96 -10.31 -6.32
C VAL A 125 4.49 -8.88 -6.53
N ARG A 126 3.61 -8.00 -7.01
CA ARG A 126 3.55 -6.61 -6.60
C ARG A 126 3.13 -6.74 -5.16
N ALA A 127 3.77 -6.03 -4.25
CA ALA A 127 3.30 -5.87 -2.89
C ALA A 127 1.95 -5.11 -2.85
N SER A 128 0.93 -5.58 -3.58
CA SER A 128 -0.49 -5.22 -3.43
C SER A 128 -1.06 -5.84 -2.14
N ARG A 129 -0.23 -6.06 -1.12
CA ARG A 129 -0.70 -6.45 0.22
C ARG A 129 -1.22 -5.24 1.01
N LYS A 130 -0.96 -4.00 0.57
CA LYS A 130 -1.53 -2.80 1.19
C LYS A 130 -2.58 -2.08 0.35
N GLU A 131 -2.49 -2.08 -0.98
CA GLU A 131 -3.49 -1.37 -1.81
C GLU A 131 -4.85 -2.08 -1.89
N VAL A 132 -4.90 -3.41 -1.96
CA VAL A 132 -6.18 -4.15 -1.96
C VAL A 132 -6.84 -4.13 -0.58
N GLN A 133 -6.05 -4.14 0.50
CA GLN A 133 -6.61 -3.99 1.84
C GLN A 133 -7.11 -2.56 2.10
N LEU A 134 -6.45 -1.53 1.56
CA LEU A 134 -6.94 -0.15 1.66
C LEU A 134 -8.20 0.06 0.82
N LYS A 135 -8.26 -0.50 -0.40
CA LYS A 135 -9.43 -0.36 -1.28
C LYS A 135 -10.68 -1.08 -0.74
N VAL A 136 -10.52 -2.28 -0.16
CA VAL A 136 -11.63 -3.00 0.49
C VAL A 136 -12.04 -2.33 1.81
N LYS A 137 -11.10 -1.73 2.54
CA LYS A 137 -11.39 -1.00 3.79
C LYS A 137 -12.09 0.34 3.52
N GLU A 138 -11.73 1.06 2.46
CA GLU A 138 -12.40 2.30 2.03
C GLU A 138 -13.83 2.03 1.56
N GLU A 139 -14.06 0.99 0.76
CA GLU A 139 -15.42 0.60 0.39
C GLU A 139 -16.23 0.17 1.63
N TYR A 140 -15.67 -0.69 2.50
CA TYR A 140 -16.36 -1.12 3.73
C TYR A 140 -16.66 0.06 4.68
N ASN A 141 -15.76 1.03 4.80
CA ASN A 141 -15.98 2.23 5.60
C ASN A 141 -17.04 3.15 4.97
N SER A 142 -17.04 3.30 3.64
CA SER A 142 -18.07 4.03 2.91
C SER A 142 -19.46 3.42 3.10
N TYR A 143 -19.57 2.08 3.09
CA TYR A 143 -20.83 1.38 3.39
C TYR A 143 -21.27 1.57 4.84
N ARG A 144 -20.36 1.50 5.83
CA ARG A 144 -20.69 1.77 7.25
C ARG A 144 -21.21 3.19 7.46
N VAL A 145 -20.56 4.19 6.86
CA VAL A 145 -20.97 5.60 6.97
C VAL A 145 -22.32 5.82 6.30
N SER A 146 -22.54 5.23 5.13
CA SER A 146 -23.83 5.33 4.40
C SER A 146 -24.99 4.65 5.15
N ILE A 147 -24.76 3.48 5.76
CA ILE A 147 -25.80 2.80 6.56
C ILE A 147 -26.08 3.57 7.85
N THR A 148 -25.06 4.12 8.49
CA THR A 148 -25.23 4.91 9.73
C THR A 148 -26.00 6.20 9.44
N SER A 149 -25.68 6.89 8.34
CA SER A 149 -26.40 8.11 7.95
C SER A 149 -27.85 7.83 7.55
N LEU A 150 -28.12 6.75 6.83
CA LEU A 150 -29.49 6.30 6.50
C LEU A 150 -30.31 5.97 7.75
N LEU A 151 -29.73 5.25 8.71
CA LEU A 151 -30.43 4.92 9.96
C LEU A 151 -30.71 6.16 10.80
N LEU A 152 -29.75 7.07 10.94
CA LEU A 152 -29.95 8.33 11.66
C LEU A 152 -31.04 9.18 11.01
N PHE A 153 -31.02 9.30 9.68
CA PHE A 153 -32.06 10.03 8.95
C PHE A 153 -33.45 9.39 9.10
N SER A 154 -33.55 8.06 9.03
CA SER A 154 -34.81 7.34 9.21
C SER A 154 -35.42 7.51 10.60
N ASN A 155 -34.57 7.52 11.64
CA ASN A 155 -35.03 7.76 13.01
C ASN A 155 -35.47 9.22 13.20
N PHE A 156 -34.72 10.17 12.66
CA PHE A 156 -35.07 11.60 12.73
C PHE A 156 -36.35 11.92 11.97
N TYR A 157 -36.54 11.35 10.78
CA TYR A 157 -37.76 11.51 10.00
C TYR A 157 -39.00 10.96 10.73
N SER A 158 -38.85 9.81 11.40
CA SER A 158 -39.92 9.23 12.20
C SER A 158 -40.30 10.10 13.40
N LEU A 159 -39.33 10.74 14.06
CA LEU A 159 -39.58 11.68 15.16
C LEU A 159 -40.25 12.97 14.67
N ILE A 160 -39.84 13.50 13.51
CA ILE A 160 -40.48 14.66 12.90
C ILE A 160 -41.94 14.35 12.56
N VAL A 161 -42.20 13.23 11.89
CA VAL A 161 -43.56 12.81 11.55
C VAL A 161 -44.40 12.57 12.80
N PHE A 162 -43.83 11.96 13.84
CA PHE A 162 -44.50 11.78 15.12
C PHE A 162 -44.82 13.12 15.81
N TRP A 163 -43.88 14.07 15.79
CA TRP A 163 -44.08 15.41 16.34
C TRP A 163 -45.17 16.18 15.60
N PHE A 164 -45.16 16.18 14.26
CA PHE A 164 -46.22 16.79 13.46
C PHE A 164 -47.58 16.09 13.63
N ALA A 165 -47.61 14.77 13.74
CA ALA A 165 -48.84 14.04 14.01
C ALA A 165 -49.39 14.35 15.40
N TYR A 166 -48.52 14.52 16.41
CA TYR A 166 -48.89 14.89 17.76
C TYR A 166 -49.44 16.33 17.82
N GLU A 167 -48.77 17.28 17.15
CA GLU A 167 -49.21 18.67 17.04
C GLU A 167 -50.53 18.82 16.24
N TYR A 168 -50.82 17.90 15.31
CA TYR A 168 -52.05 17.91 14.51
C TYR A 168 -53.23 17.17 15.17
N ILE A 169 -52.96 16.34 16.19
CA ILE A 169 -53.98 15.59 16.95
C ILE A 169 -54.40 16.35 18.22
N LEU A 170 -53.58 17.27 18.73
CA LEU A 170 -53.89 18.15 19.87
C LEU A 170 -54.62 19.43 19.43
#